data_AF-A0A6I9NZ85-F1
#
_entry.id   AF-A0A6I9NZ85-F1
#
_cell.length_a   1.000
_cell.length_b   1.000
_cell.length_c   1.000
_cell.angle_alpha   90.00
_cell.angle_beta   90.00
_cell.angle_gamma   90.00
#
_symmetry.space_group_name_H-M   'P 1'
#
loop_
_entity.id
_entity.type
_entity.pdbx_description
1 polymer ?
#
loop_
_entity_poly.entity_id
_entity_poly.type
_entity_poly.pdbx_seq_one_letter_code
_entity_poly.pdbx_strand_id
1 'polypeptide(L)'
;MRGSKWELIKPLLKTLQEFFPAEICVALIIKPDNFWQKQKTNFGSAKFSFETSMVSVEGLSKLVDPSQLTDDFEGSLDYNHDEWMELRVSLEEFISNAAHLLSRLEDLQ
;
A
#
# COMPACT_ATOMS: atom_id res chain seq x y z
N MET A 1 -11.93 -13.64 15.29
CA MET A 1 -11.23 -13.88 14.00
C MET A 1 -9.99 -14.73 14.29
N ARG A 2 -10.00 -16.00 13.89
CA ARG A 2 -8.99 -16.99 14.26
C ARG A 2 -7.75 -16.82 13.35
N GLY A 3 -6.62 -16.43 13.95
CA GLY A 3 -5.26 -16.67 13.45
C GLY A 3 -4.89 -16.03 12.11
N SER A 4 -4.78 -14.70 12.04
CA SER A 4 -4.19 -14.05 10.86
C SER A 4 -2.71 -14.36 10.76
N LYS A 5 -2.29 -14.77 9.57
CA LYS A 5 -0.97 -15.30 9.20
C LYS A 5 0.10 -14.19 9.20
N TRP A 6 0.43 -13.65 10.37
CA TRP A 6 1.49 -12.63 10.54
C TRP A 6 2.84 -13.05 9.93
N GLU A 7 3.09 -14.36 9.89
CA GLU A 7 4.23 -14.98 9.19
C GLU A 7 4.30 -14.61 7.70
N LEU A 8 3.19 -14.24 7.06
CA LEU A 8 3.15 -13.84 5.65
C LEU A 8 3.61 -12.42 5.38
N ILE A 9 3.79 -11.57 6.40
CA ILE A 9 4.18 -10.17 6.16
C ILE A 9 5.58 -10.09 5.55
N LYS A 10 6.53 -10.87 6.07
CA LYS A 10 7.91 -10.87 5.52
C LYS A 10 7.93 -11.31 4.04
N PRO A 11 7.30 -12.44 3.65
CA PRO A 11 7.12 -12.81 2.24
C PRO A 11 6.44 -11.71 1.42
N LEU A 12 5.37 -11.10 1.92
CA LEU A 12 4.64 -10.04 1.22
C LEU A 12 5.52 -8.81 0.94
N LEU A 13 6.24 -8.32 1.94
CA LEU A 13 7.16 -7.19 1.78
C LEU A 13 8.30 -7.51 0.81
N LYS A 14 8.78 -8.76 0.80
CA LYS A 14 9.77 -9.22 -0.17
C LYS A 14 9.20 -9.21 -1.60
N THR A 15 7.97 -9.70 -1.77
CA THR A 15 7.27 -9.63 -3.07
C THR A 15 7.08 -8.19 -3.52
N LEU A 16 6.68 -7.28 -2.63
CA LEU A 16 6.57 -5.86 -2.94
C LEU A 16 7.91 -5.27 -3.38
N GLN A 17 9.01 -5.58 -2.69
CA GLN A 17 10.33 -5.11 -3.10
C GLN A 17 10.79 -5.64 -4.47
N GLU A 18 10.51 -6.92 -4.77
CA GLU A 18 11.02 -7.59 -5.97
C GLU A 18 10.17 -7.32 -7.22
N PHE A 19 8.87 -7.08 -7.06
CA PHE A 19 7.92 -7.06 -8.18
C PHE A 19 7.08 -5.79 -8.27
N PHE A 20 7.08 -4.91 -7.27
CA PHE A 20 6.31 -3.67 -7.39
C PHE A 20 7.00 -2.73 -8.39
N PRO A 21 6.28 -2.23 -9.41
CA PRO A 21 6.89 -1.50 -10.53
C PRO A 21 7.34 -0.08 -10.16
N ALA A 22 6.90 0.42 -9.01
CA ALA A 22 7.21 1.76 -8.52
C ALA A 22 8.08 1.70 -7.25
N GLU A 23 8.72 2.83 -6.91
CA GLU A 23 9.47 2.94 -5.68
C GLU A 23 8.53 2.97 -4.47
N ILE A 24 8.77 2.08 -3.51
CA ILE A 24 8.09 2.10 -2.21
C ILE A 24 8.98 2.92 -1.27
N CYS A 25 8.45 3.98 -0.67
CA CYS A 25 9.21 4.76 0.32
C CYS A 25 9.05 4.19 1.73
N VAL A 26 7.79 3.89 2.12
CA VAL A 26 7.45 3.41 3.46
C VAL A 26 6.32 2.39 3.39
N ALA A 27 6.41 1.37 4.24
CA ALA A 27 5.33 0.43 4.53
C ALA A 27 4.90 0.58 5.99
N LEU A 28 3.67 1.07 6.20
CA LEU A 28 3.02 1.18 7.51
C LEU A 28 2.25 -0.11 7.79
N ILE A 29 2.64 -0.82 8.85
CA ILE A 29 2.06 -2.10 9.24
C ILE A 29 1.21 -1.90 10.49
N ILE A 30 -0.11 -1.96 10.31
CA ILE A 30 -1.07 -1.76 11.40
C ILE A 30 -1.08 -2.99 12.31
N LYS A 31 -0.80 -2.78 13.60
CA LYS A 31 -0.80 -3.84 14.62
C LYS A 31 -2.25 -4.19 15.01
N PRO A 32 -2.59 -5.48 15.14
CA PRO A 32 -3.87 -5.85 15.74
C PRO A 32 -3.87 -5.59 17.26
N ASP A 33 -5.00 -5.17 17.84
CA ASP A 33 -5.10 -4.69 19.23
C ASP A 33 -4.57 -5.67 20.28
N ASN A 34 -4.77 -6.98 20.05
CA ASN A 34 -4.39 -8.05 20.98
C ASN A 34 -2.91 -8.46 20.92
N PHE A 35 -2.09 -7.77 20.13
CA PHE A 35 -0.72 -8.21 19.83
C PHE A 35 0.27 -7.97 20.97
N TRP A 36 0.02 -6.98 21.82
CA TRP A 36 0.90 -6.57 22.92
C TRP A 36 1.12 -7.66 23.98
N GLN A 37 0.27 -8.69 24.04
CA GLN A 37 0.34 -9.65 25.14
C GLN A 37 1.28 -10.83 24.92
N LYS A 38 1.68 -11.22 23.69
CA LYS A 38 2.35 -12.53 23.52
C LYS A 38 3.50 -12.68 22.52
N GLN A 39 3.80 -11.76 21.60
CA GLN A 39 4.96 -11.96 20.71
C GLN A 39 5.75 -10.67 20.43
N LYS A 40 7.03 -10.67 20.79
CA LYS A 40 8.03 -9.77 20.19
C LYS A 40 8.22 -10.23 18.75
N THR A 41 7.55 -9.60 17.80
CA THR A 41 7.82 -9.88 16.40
C THR A 41 9.08 -9.17 15.98
N ASN A 42 10.19 -9.89 16.12
CA ASN A 42 11.45 -9.49 15.51
C ASN A 42 11.30 -9.53 13.99
N PHE A 43 11.08 -8.36 13.38
CA PHE A 43 11.46 -8.09 12.00
C PHE A 43 12.98 -8.15 11.78
N GLY A 44 13.75 -8.47 12.84
CA GLY A 44 15.19 -8.63 12.82
C GLY A 44 15.71 -9.45 11.63
N SER A 45 16.63 -8.81 10.90
CA SER A 45 17.46 -9.27 9.78
C SER A 45 16.97 -9.03 8.34
N ALA A 46 15.69 -8.73 8.08
CA ALA A 46 15.28 -8.40 6.72
C ALA A 46 15.59 -6.91 6.43
N LYS A 47 16.64 -6.65 5.65
CA LYS A 47 16.95 -5.30 5.17
C LYS A 47 16.15 -5.06 3.89
N PHE A 48 14.98 -4.42 4.02
CA PHE A 48 14.23 -3.95 2.87
C PHE A 48 14.86 -2.67 2.29
N SER A 49 14.63 -2.39 1.01
CA SER A 49 15.05 -1.15 0.36
C SER A 49 14.23 0.07 0.80
N PHE A 50 13.11 -0.16 1.49
CA PHE A 50 12.17 0.85 1.96
C PHE A 50 11.99 0.79 3.48
N GLU A 51 11.49 1.90 4.05
CA GLU A 51 11.23 1.99 5.49
C GLU A 51 10.04 1.10 5.87
N THR A 52 10.14 0.42 7.02
CA THR A 52 9.03 -0.36 7.58
C THR A 52 8.74 0.12 8.99
N SER A 53 7.49 0.45 9.28
CA SER A 53 7.07 0.93 10.60
C SER A 53 5.84 0.20 11.08
N MET A 54 5.85 -0.25 12.33
CA MET A 54 4.68 -0.87 12.95
C MET A 54 3.93 0.17 13.77
N VAL A 55 2.66 0.39 13.42
CA VAL A 55 1.83 1.48 13.94
C VAL A 55 0.51 0.94 14.50
N SER A 56 -0.10 1.64 15.47
CA SER A 56 -1.51 1.40 15.82
C SER A 56 -2.41 2.27 14.95
N VAL A 57 -3.72 2.01 14.95
CA VAL A 57 -4.69 2.83 14.22
C VAL A 57 -4.65 4.28 14.73
N GLU A 58 -4.65 4.49 16.04
CA GLU A 58 -4.59 5.83 16.65
C GLU A 58 -3.26 6.55 16.35
N GLY A 59 -2.21 5.78 16.05
CA GLY A 59 -0.91 6.31 15.67
C GLY A 59 -0.81 6.76 14.21
N LEU A 60 -1.74 6.34 13.34
CA LEU A 60 -1.70 6.65 11.90
C LEU A 60 -1.86 8.13 11.63
N SER A 61 -2.74 8.82 12.35
CA SER A 61 -3.01 10.26 12.19
C SER A 61 -1.79 11.15 12.42
N LYS A 62 -0.72 10.63 13.03
CA LYS A 62 0.56 11.33 13.21
C LYS A 62 1.48 11.24 11.99
N LEU A 63 1.21 10.30 11.09
CA LEU A 63 2.05 9.97 9.93
C LEU A 63 1.32 10.22 8.60
N VAL A 64 -0.01 10.12 8.59
CA VAL A 64 -0.88 10.30 7.43
C VAL A 64 -1.97 11.29 7.82
N ASP A 65 -2.26 12.23 6.92
CA ASP A 65 -3.35 13.18 7.11
C ASP A 65 -4.68 12.43 7.22
N PRO A 66 -5.53 12.72 8.23
CA PRO A 66 -6.83 12.05 8.39
C PRO A 66 -7.73 12.11 7.15
N SER A 67 -7.60 13.15 6.31
CA SER A 67 -8.34 13.26 5.05
C SER A 67 -7.95 12.23 3.99
N GLN A 68 -6.84 11.51 4.19
CA GLN A 68 -6.34 10.44 3.31
C GLN A 68 -6.58 9.04 3.88
N LEU A 69 -7.20 8.94 5.06
CA LEU A 69 -7.52 7.69 5.73
C LEU A 69 -9.03 7.45 5.64
N THR A 70 -9.45 6.20 5.45
CA THR A 70 -10.87 5.82 5.50
C THR A 70 -11.38 5.81 6.94
N ASP A 71 -12.70 5.77 7.11
CA ASP A 71 -13.36 5.73 8.43
C ASP A 71 -12.89 4.55 9.30
N ASP A 72 -12.58 3.39 8.69
CA ASP A 72 -12.01 2.22 9.37
C ASP A 72 -10.66 2.50 10.07
N PHE A 73 -9.97 3.56 9.65
CA PHE A 73 -8.71 4.03 10.21
C PHE A 73 -8.83 5.40 10.87
N GLU A 74 -10.03 5.76 11.33
CA GLU A 74 -10.33 7.04 12.00
C GLU A 74 -10.07 8.27 11.13
N GLY A 75 -10.21 8.13 9.80
CA GLY A 75 -10.07 9.20 8.85
C GLY A 75 -11.39 9.81 8.39
N SER A 76 -11.34 10.54 7.27
CA SER A 76 -12.50 11.17 6.64
C SER A 76 -12.55 11.00 5.11
N LEU A 77 -11.73 10.11 4.55
CA LEU A 77 -11.75 9.77 3.13
C LEU A 77 -12.97 8.90 2.85
N ASP A 78 -13.92 9.46 2.10
CA ASP A 78 -15.04 8.69 1.56
C ASP A 78 -14.53 7.76 0.44
N TYR A 79 -14.40 6.47 0.75
CA TYR A 79 -13.89 5.47 -0.18
C TYR A 79 -15.02 4.59 -0.70
N ASN A 80 -15.26 4.67 -2.01
CA ASN A 80 -16.12 3.76 -2.73
C ASN A 80 -15.27 2.80 -3.58
N HIS A 81 -15.37 1.49 -3.30
CA HIS A 81 -14.57 0.47 -3.97
C HIS A 81 -14.89 0.36 -5.47
N ASP A 82 -16.18 0.40 -5.82
CA ASP A 82 -16.62 0.23 -7.20
C ASP A 82 -16.20 1.44 -8.06
N GLU A 83 -16.37 2.65 -7.52
CA GLU A 83 -15.92 3.89 -8.18
C GLU A 83 -14.39 3.92 -8.35
N TRP A 84 -13.64 3.54 -7.32
CA TRP A 84 -12.18 3.47 -7.41
C TRP A 84 -11.73 2.49 -8.51
N MET A 85 -12.37 1.32 -8.59
CA MET A 85 -12.08 0.33 -9.62
C MET A 85 -12.39 0.87 -11.03
N GLU A 86 -13.56 1.47 -11.23
CA GLU A 86 -13.95 2.06 -12.51
C GLU A 86 -12.98 3.16 -12.96
N LEU A 87 -12.59 4.04 -12.04
CA LEU A 87 -11.59 5.07 -12.30
C LEU A 87 -10.23 4.48 -12.68
N ARG A 88 -9.80 3.40 -12.01
CA ARG A 88 -8.50 2.76 -12.30
C ARG A 88 -8.47 2.11 -13.68
N VAL A 89 -9.54 1.43 -14.09
CA VAL A 89 -9.67 0.88 -15.45
C VAL A 89 -9.64 2.00 -16.48
N SER A 90 -10.46 3.04 -16.29
CA SER A 90 -10.52 4.18 -17.19
C SER A 90 -9.16 4.88 -17.34
N LEU A 91 -8.41 5.01 -16.25
CA LEU A 91 -7.06 5.58 -16.26
C LEU A 91 -6.07 4.70 -17.01
N GLU A 92 -6.13 3.38 -16.85
CA GLU A 92 -5.25 2.44 -17.56
C GLU A 92 -5.49 2.46 -19.07
N GLU A 93 -6.75 2.49 -19.50
CA GLU A 93 -7.13 2.67 -20.91
C GLU A 93 -6.61 4.00 -21.45
N PHE A 94 -6.79 5.08 -20.70
CA PHE A 94 -6.30 6.41 -21.09
C PHE A 94 -4.76 6.41 -21.27
N ILE A 95 -4.01 5.88 -20.30
CA ILE A 95 -2.55 5.81 -20.36
C ILE A 95 -2.10 4.97 -21.55
N SER A 96 -2.73 3.82 -21.78
CA SER A 96 -2.41 2.95 -22.92
C SER A 96 -2.64 3.66 -24.26
N ASN A 97 -3.76 4.34 -24.41
CA ASN A 97 -4.09 5.10 -25.62
C ASN A 97 -3.13 6.28 -25.82
N ALA A 98 -2.80 7.02 -24.75
CA ALA A 98 -1.85 8.13 -24.80
C ALA A 98 -0.45 7.65 -25.22
N ALA A 99 0.03 6.54 -24.65
CA ALA A 99 1.31 5.94 -25.02
C ALA A 99 1.34 5.47 -26.48
N HIS A 100 0.25 4.85 -26.96
CA HIS A 100 0.13 4.44 -28.36
C HIS A 100 0.15 5.64 -29.31
N LEU A 101 -0.58 6.72 -28.98
CA LEU A 101 -0.58 7.94 -29.79
C LEU A 101 0.80 8.62 -29.82
N LEU A 102 1.51 8.65 -28.68
CA LEU A 102 2.85 9.20 -28.60
C LEU A 102 3.82 8.43 -29.52
N SER A 103 3.83 7.10 -29.46
CA SER A 103 4.65 6.26 -30.35
C SER A 103 4.34 6.52 -31.83
N ARG A 104 3.06 6.67 -32.18
CA ARG A 104 2.66 6.98 -33.57
C ARG A 104 3.13 8.35 -34.05
N LEU A 105 3.27 9.33 -33.16
CA LEU A 105 3.84 10.64 -33.50
C LEU A 105 5.35 10.56 -33.69
N GLU A 106 6.04 9.81 -32.83
CA GLU A 106 7.49 9.58 -32.94
C GLU A 106 7.86 8.87 -34.24
N ASP A 107 7.05 7.91 -34.71
CA ASP A 107 7.26 7.21 -35.99
C ASP A 107 7.12 8.12 -37.24
N LEU A 108 6.51 9.30 -37.09
CA LEU A 108 6.29 10.26 -38.17
C LEU A 108 7.36 11.36 -38.24
N GLN A 109 8.29 11.41 -37.28
CA GLN A 109 9.41 12.35 -37.24
C GLN A 109 10.70 11.72 -37.78
#